data_AF-A0A5U4HE50-F1
#
_entry.id   AF-A0A5U4HE50-F1
#
_cell.length_a   1.000
_cell.length_b   1.000
_cell.length_c   1.000
_cell.angle_alpha   90.00
_cell.angle_beta   90.00
_cell.angle_gamma   90.00
#
_symmetry.space_group_name_H-M   'P 1'
#
loop_
_entity.id
_entity.type
_entity.pdbx_description
1 polymer ?
#
loop_
_entity_poly.entity_id
_entity_poly.type
_entity_poly.pdbx_seq_one_letter_code
_entity_poly.pdbx_strand_id
1 'polypeptide(L)'
;MNGIIMKIESAKYIQDIDLKNEAGEVVVKFSCETPLNEMDTCYMFTSYFGEVYYEVSDEDFFIRKGAVSEMGGNMRLAASEKSIGLKSGDIVTIPIVPEIDEEIKKGIYNPDNETSIEKIVERGVGDMFDSNGDFIYK
;
A
#
# COMPACT_ATOMS: atom_id res chain seq x y z
N MET A 1 -4.08 -17.81 -0.19
CA MET A 1 -3.06 -16.75 -0.11
C MET A 1 -3.83 -15.46 0.13
N ASN A 2 -3.77 -14.89 1.34
CA ASN A 2 -4.48 -13.66 1.67
C ASN A 2 -3.57 -12.51 1.24
N GLY A 3 -3.92 -11.84 0.15
CA GLY A 3 -3.12 -10.78 -0.45
C GLY A 3 -4.03 -9.79 -1.15
N ILE A 4 -3.49 -8.61 -1.46
CA ILE A 4 -4.20 -7.62 -2.25
C ILE A 4 -3.88 -7.89 -3.71
N ILE A 5 -4.92 -8.05 -4.53
CA ILE A 5 -4.78 -8.28 -5.96
C ILE A 5 -5.01 -6.94 -6.64
N MET A 6 -3.92 -6.30 -7.06
CA MET A 6 -3.95 -5.00 -7.73
C MET A 6 -3.83 -5.19 -9.24
N LYS A 7 -4.76 -4.61 -9.99
CA LYS A 7 -4.73 -4.47 -11.44
C LYS A 7 -4.27 -3.08 -11.81
N ILE A 8 -3.26 -3.01 -12.68
CA ILE A 8 -2.80 -1.76 -13.26
C ILE A 8 -3.70 -1.40 -14.43
N GLU A 9 -4.44 -0.31 -14.32
CA GLU A 9 -5.31 0.18 -15.39
C GLU A 9 -4.52 1.02 -16.39
N SER A 10 -3.60 1.85 -15.89
CA SER A 10 -2.61 2.54 -16.70
C SER A 10 -1.35 2.83 -15.87
N ALA A 11 -0.21 2.91 -16.54
CA ALA A 11 1.07 3.26 -15.92
C ALA A 11 1.88 4.12 -16.89
N LYS A 12 2.48 5.19 -16.38
CA LYS A 12 3.32 6.11 -17.15
C LYS A 12 4.55 6.49 -16.33
N TYR A 13 5.72 6.18 -16.87
CA TYR A 13 6.98 6.69 -16.33
C TYR A 13 7.14 8.18 -16.67
N ILE A 14 7.48 8.98 -15.67
CA ILE A 14 7.79 10.40 -15.76
C ILE A 14 9.19 10.57 -15.23
N GLN A 15 10.06 11.19 -16.02
CA GLN A 15 11.40 11.55 -15.61
C GLN A 15 11.47 13.07 -15.51
N ASP A 16 11.69 13.58 -14.32
CA ASP A 16 12.05 14.99 -14.18
C ASP A 16 13.51 15.14 -14.59
N ILE A 17 13.75 16.06 -15.54
CA ILE A 17 15.10 16.41 -15.96
C ILE A 17 15.63 17.41 -14.93
N ASP A 18 16.13 16.91 -13.80
CA ASP A 18 16.96 17.68 -12.88
C ASP A 18 18.43 17.34 -13.15
N LEU A 19 19.24 18.36 -13.48
CA LEU A 19 20.66 18.24 -13.83
C LEU A 19 21.54 17.70 -12.68
N LYS A 20 20.95 17.44 -11.50
CA LYS A 20 21.65 16.98 -10.29
C LYS A 20 21.12 15.67 -9.70
N ASN A 21 19.93 15.21 -10.06
CA ASN A 21 19.32 14.01 -9.47
C ASN A 21 18.40 13.34 -10.49
N GLU A 22 18.68 12.09 -10.84
CA GLU A 22 17.78 11.26 -11.65
C GLU A 22 16.69 10.66 -10.74
N ALA A 23 15.70 11.47 -10.37
CA ALA A 23 14.50 10.98 -9.70
C ALA A 23 13.40 10.75 -10.74
N GLY A 24 13.08 9.48 -11.00
CA GLY A 24 11.94 9.10 -11.83
C GLY A 24 10.74 8.75 -10.97
N GLU A 25 9.54 9.01 -11.50
CA GLU A 25 8.27 8.60 -10.90
C GLU A 25 7.47 7.75 -11.90
N VAL A 26 6.60 6.90 -11.37
CA VAL A 26 5.62 6.15 -12.17
C VAL A 26 4.24 6.54 -11.69
N VAL A 27 3.47 7.18 -12.56
CA VAL A 27 2.05 7.49 -12.30
C VAL A 27 1.22 6.28 -12.69
N VAL A 28 0.43 5.79 -11.75
CA VAL A 28 -0.35 4.55 -11.87
C VAL A 28 -1.81 4.84 -11.56
N LYS A 29 -2.70 4.42 -12.47
CA LYS A 29 -4.11 4.22 -12.17
C LYS A 29 -4.33 2.73 -11.87
N PHE A 30 -4.96 2.43 -10.75
CA PHE A 30 -5.15 1.05 -10.30
C PHE A 30 -6.57 0.78 -9.83
N SER A 31 -6.94 -0.49 -9.86
CA SER A 31 -8.04 -1.06 -9.08
C SER A 31 -7.53 -2.31 -8.36
N CYS A 32 -8.08 -2.62 -7.20
CA CYS A 32 -7.68 -3.79 -6.44
C CYS A 32 -8.81 -4.42 -5.64
N GLU A 33 -8.65 -5.72 -5.37
CA GLU A 33 -9.44 -6.46 -4.40
C GLU A 33 -8.60 -6.72 -3.15
N THR A 34 -9.13 -6.36 -1.98
CA THR A 34 -8.43 -6.42 -0.69
C THR A 34 -9.34 -6.99 0.39
N PRO A 35 -8.86 -7.87 1.28
CA PRO A 35 -9.62 -8.27 2.47
C PRO A 35 -9.57 -7.21 3.58
N LEU A 36 -8.78 -6.15 3.40
CA LEU A 36 -8.52 -5.13 4.42
C LEU A 36 -9.48 -3.94 4.31
N ASN A 37 -9.43 -3.06 5.30
CA ASN A 37 -10.04 -1.74 5.22
C ASN A 37 -9.16 -0.84 4.31
N GLU A 38 -9.64 0.37 4.02
CA GLU A 38 -8.93 1.29 3.12
C GLU A 38 -7.55 1.67 3.67
N MET A 39 -7.47 1.99 4.95
CA MET A 39 -6.24 2.50 5.56
C MET A 39 -5.13 1.43 5.63
N ASP A 40 -5.48 0.20 5.99
CA ASP A 40 -4.56 -0.93 6.00
C ASP A 40 -4.16 -1.33 4.58
N THR A 41 -5.05 -1.19 3.60
CA THR A 41 -4.74 -1.38 2.17
C THR A 41 -3.68 -0.38 1.70
N CYS A 42 -3.85 0.91 2.03
CA CYS A 42 -2.84 1.93 1.74
C CYS A 42 -1.51 1.64 2.44
N TYR A 43 -1.53 1.22 3.70
CA TYR A 43 -0.33 0.82 4.42
C TYR A 43 0.40 -0.37 3.76
N MET A 44 -0.33 -1.34 3.19
CA MET A 44 0.28 -2.42 2.40
C MET A 44 0.93 -1.91 1.12
N PHE A 45 0.35 -0.91 0.45
CA PHE A 45 0.97 -0.31 -0.75
C PHE A 45 2.29 0.35 -0.40
N THR A 46 2.32 1.15 0.66
CA THR A 46 3.56 1.77 1.17
C THR A 46 4.59 0.71 1.56
N SER A 47 4.17 -0.34 2.26
CA SER A 47 5.07 -1.43 2.65
C SER A 47 5.65 -2.19 1.44
N TYR A 48 4.91 -2.28 0.34
CA TYR A 48 5.32 -3.00 -0.86
C TYR A 48 6.16 -2.16 -1.82
N PHE A 49 5.68 -0.96 -2.18
CA PHE A 49 6.31 -0.08 -3.16
C PHE A 49 7.31 0.91 -2.56
N GLY A 50 7.32 1.09 -1.23
CA GLY A 50 8.06 2.15 -0.58
C GLY A 50 7.24 3.44 -0.56
N GLU A 51 7.82 4.53 -1.07
CA GLU A 51 7.10 5.81 -1.12
C GLU A 51 5.95 5.77 -2.14
N VAL A 52 4.74 6.07 -1.65
CA VAL A 52 3.49 6.14 -2.43
C VAL A 52 2.84 7.50 -2.17
N TYR A 53 2.58 8.26 -3.23
CA TYR A 53 1.86 9.52 -3.18
C TYR A 53 0.50 9.37 -3.86
N TYR A 54 -0.59 9.55 -3.13
CA TYR A 54 -1.94 9.40 -3.67
C TYR A 54 -2.41 10.70 -4.33
N GLU A 55 -2.93 10.60 -5.55
CA GLU A 55 -3.48 11.73 -6.30
C GLU A 55 -5.02 11.65 -6.23
N VAL A 56 -5.56 12.30 -5.19
CA VAL A 56 -7.00 12.25 -4.87
C VAL A 56 -7.82 12.76 -6.05
N SER A 57 -8.78 11.94 -6.50
CA SER A 57 -9.66 12.24 -7.62
C SER A 57 -11.11 11.89 -7.33
N ASP A 58 -12.05 12.50 -8.06
CA ASP A 58 -13.48 12.17 -7.98
C ASP A 58 -13.80 10.73 -8.44
N GLU A 59 -12.83 10.06 -9.10
CA GLU A 59 -12.95 8.67 -9.54
C GLU A 59 -12.44 7.68 -8.49
N ASP A 60 -11.87 8.14 -7.38
CA ASP A 60 -11.37 7.26 -6.33
C ASP A 60 -12.54 6.62 -5.58
N PHE A 61 -12.37 5.36 -5.21
CA PHE A 61 -13.41 4.63 -4.49
C PHE A 61 -12.85 3.58 -3.54
N PHE A 62 -13.59 3.36 -2.47
CA PHE A 62 -13.46 2.20 -1.60
C PHE A 62 -14.86 1.64 -1.31
N ILE A 63 -15.12 0.40 -1.73
CA ILE A 63 -16.44 -0.23 -1.65
C ILE A 63 -16.33 -1.58 -0.95
N ARG A 64 -16.95 -1.70 0.23
CA ARG A 64 -17.02 -2.96 0.97
C ARG A 64 -18.03 -3.93 0.31
N LYS A 65 -17.57 -5.12 -0.10
CA LYS A 65 -18.37 -6.19 -0.75
C LYS A 65 -18.36 -7.48 0.08
N GLY A 66 -18.86 -7.40 1.31
CA GLY A 66 -18.94 -8.56 2.21
C GLY A 66 -17.59 -8.89 2.81
N ALA A 67 -16.91 -9.95 2.34
CA ALA A 67 -15.62 -10.39 2.89
C ALA A 67 -14.42 -9.63 2.30
N VAL A 68 -14.57 -9.08 1.10
CA VAL A 68 -13.54 -8.30 0.39
C VAL A 68 -14.04 -6.89 0.12
N SER A 69 -13.11 -5.99 -0.14
CA SER A 69 -13.35 -4.61 -0.56
C SER A 69 -12.74 -4.41 -1.94
N GLU A 70 -13.37 -3.58 -2.75
CA GLU A 70 -12.78 -3.06 -3.98
C GLU A 70 -12.29 -1.64 -3.73
N MET A 71 -11.07 -1.34 -4.15
CA MET A 71 -10.48 -0.01 -4.06
C MET A 71 -9.87 0.38 -5.39
N GLY A 72 -10.07 1.62 -5.82
CA GLY A 72 -9.42 2.16 -7.01
C GLY A 72 -9.04 3.62 -6.82
N GLY A 73 -8.04 4.04 -7.57
CA GLY A 73 -7.56 5.42 -7.55
C GLY A 73 -6.28 5.61 -8.34
N ASN A 74 -5.64 6.75 -8.11
CA ASN A 74 -4.39 7.15 -8.76
C ASN A 74 -3.28 7.32 -7.73
N MET A 75 -2.08 6.84 -8.05
CA MET A 75 -0.90 6.99 -7.19
C MET A 75 0.35 7.26 -8.01
N ARG A 76 1.31 7.93 -7.39
CA ARG A 76 2.67 8.10 -7.89
C ARG A 76 3.62 7.27 -7.04
N LEU A 77 4.42 6.48 -7.73
CA LEU A 77 5.41 5.59 -7.12
C LEU A 77 6.80 6.11 -7.47
N ALA A 78 7.72 6.08 -6.50
CA ALA A 78 9.14 6.25 -6.80
C ALA A 78 9.59 5.20 -7.82
N ALA A 79 10.45 5.56 -8.78
CA ALA A 79 11.01 4.62 -9.72
C ALA A 79 11.90 3.60 -9.00
N SER A 80 11.47 2.34 -9.03
CA SER A 80 12.15 1.20 -8.43
C SER A 80 11.98 -0.02 -9.31
N GLU A 81 12.66 -1.12 -8.96
CA GLU A 81 12.50 -2.42 -9.63
C GLU A 81 11.04 -2.91 -9.63
N LYS A 82 10.21 -2.47 -8.67
CA LYS A 82 8.80 -2.86 -8.55
C LYS A 82 7.84 -1.98 -9.35
N SER A 83 8.22 -0.74 -9.67
CA SER A 83 7.32 0.24 -10.28
C SER A 83 7.68 0.56 -11.74
N ILE A 84 8.96 0.59 -12.10
CA ILE A 84 9.42 1.08 -13.42
C ILE A 84 8.94 0.23 -14.60
N GLY A 85 8.66 -1.06 -14.33
CA GLY A 85 8.22 -2.03 -15.33
C GLY A 85 6.70 -2.14 -15.49
N LEU A 86 5.90 -1.46 -14.65
CA LEU A 86 4.45 -1.61 -14.62
C LEU A 86 3.80 -1.14 -15.92
N LYS A 87 2.82 -1.89 -16.40
CA LYS A 87 2.06 -1.65 -17.64
C LYS A 87 0.58 -1.91 -17.44
N SER A 88 -0.24 -1.29 -18.28
CA SER A 88 -1.69 -1.56 -18.31
C SER A 88 -1.96 -3.05 -18.51
N GLY A 89 -2.83 -3.60 -17.67
CA GLY A 89 -3.19 -5.02 -17.67
C GLY A 89 -2.36 -5.89 -16.72
N ASP A 90 -1.28 -5.36 -16.14
CA ASP A 90 -0.50 -6.09 -15.14
C ASP A 90 -1.33 -6.40 -13.90
N ILE A 91 -1.10 -7.59 -13.33
CA ILE A 91 -1.68 -8.02 -12.06
C ILE A 91 -0.54 -8.15 -11.05
N VAL A 92 -0.54 -7.28 -10.05
CA VAL A 92 0.41 -7.25 -8.95
C VAL A 92 -0.25 -7.88 -7.73
N THR A 93 0.42 -8.85 -7.11
CA THR A 93 -0.02 -9.43 -5.84
C THR A 93 0.80 -8.84 -4.71
N ILE A 94 0.14 -8.07 -3.85
CA ILE A 94 0.78 -7.42 -2.69
C ILE A 94 0.53 -8.31 -1.47
N PRO A 95 1.59 -8.83 -0.81
CA PRO A 95 1.45 -9.65 0.38
C PRO A 95 0.96 -8.80 1.56
N ILE A 96 0.16 -9.40 2.43
CA ILE A 96 -0.22 -8.81 3.72
C ILE A 96 0.91 -9.07 4.71
N VAL A 97 1.30 -8.05 5.47
CA VAL A 97 2.35 -8.18 6.49
C VAL A 97 1.95 -9.18 7.59
N PRO A 98 2.90 -9.90 8.20
CA PRO A 98 2.62 -10.99 9.13
C PRO A 98 1.70 -10.60 10.29
N GLU A 99 1.83 -9.39 10.82
CA GLU A 99 1.06 -8.88 11.94
C GLU A 99 -0.44 -8.84 11.62
N ILE A 100 -0.80 -8.31 10.44
CA ILE A 100 -2.20 -8.23 9.99
C ILE A 100 -2.69 -9.62 9.59
N ASP A 101 -1.86 -10.43 8.92
CA ASP A 101 -2.23 -11.79 8.52
C ASP A 101 -2.51 -12.67 9.76
N GLU A 102 -1.79 -12.49 10.87
CA GLU A 102 -2.06 -13.13 12.14
C GLU A 102 -3.39 -12.66 12.78
N GLU A 103 -3.69 -11.36 12.76
CA GLU A 103 -4.96 -10.83 13.27
C GLU A 103 -6.16 -11.42 12.46
N ILE A 104 -6.00 -11.55 11.14
CA ILE A 104 -6.98 -12.18 10.25
C ILE A 104 -7.16 -13.66 10.62
N LYS A 105 -6.06 -14.41 10.73
CA LYS A 105 -6.10 -15.85 11.08
C LYS A 105 -6.72 -16.11 12.45
N LYS A 106 -6.51 -15.21 13.41
CA LYS A 106 -7.09 -15.29 14.76
C LYS A 106 -8.55 -14.80 14.82
N GLY A 107 -9.08 -14.24 13.73
CA GLY A 107 -10.45 -13.68 13.67
C GLY A 107 -10.63 -12.41 14.49
N ILE A 108 -9.53 -11.71 14.80
CA ILE A 108 -9.52 -10.47 15.61
C ILE A 108 -9.59 -9.24 14.70
N TYR A 109 -9.05 -9.35 13.48
CA TYR A 109 -9.11 -8.28 12.50
C TYR A 109 -10.56 -8.03 12.04
N ASN A 110 -11.02 -6.78 12.17
CA ASN A 110 -12.31 -6.34 11.64
C ASN A 110 -12.09 -5.30 10.52
N PRO A 111 -12.33 -5.65 9.24
CA PRO A 111 -12.21 -4.73 8.11
C PRO A 111 -13.27 -3.61 8.10
N ASP A 112 -14.32 -3.72 8.91
CA ASP A 112 -15.35 -2.67 9.01
C ASP A 112 -14.99 -1.61 10.07
N ASN A 113 -13.94 -1.85 10.87
CA ASN A 113 -13.40 -0.85 11.78
C ASN A 113 -12.30 -0.03 11.10
N GLU A 114 -12.29 1.28 11.33
CA GLU A 114 -11.16 2.12 10.94
C GLU A 114 -9.91 1.74 11.74
N THR A 115 -8.76 1.70 11.05
CA THR A 115 -7.46 1.54 11.72
C THR A 115 -7.05 2.89 12.31
N SER A 116 -6.67 2.92 13.58
CA SER A 116 -6.11 4.14 14.18
C SER A 116 -4.71 4.44 13.65
N ILE A 117 -4.37 5.73 13.54
CA ILE A 117 -3.01 6.18 13.17
C ILE A 117 -1.97 5.60 14.12
N GLU A 118 -2.27 5.55 15.42
CA GLU A 118 -1.41 4.94 16.45
C GLU A 118 -1.02 3.51 16.09
N LYS A 119 -2.01 2.68 15.70
CA LYS A 119 -1.77 1.29 15.30
C LYS A 119 -0.88 1.18 14.04
N ILE A 120 -0.99 2.12 13.12
CA ILE A 120 -0.14 2.16 11.90
C ILE A 120 1.29 2.53 12.27
N VAL A 121 1.48 3.51 13.15
CA VAL A 121 2.80 3.88 13.66
C VAL A 121 3.44 2.72 14.41
N GLU A 122 2.71 2.06 15.30
CA GLU A 122 3.17 0.86 16.00
C GLU A 122 3.62 -0.25 15.03
N ARG A 123 2.84 -0.50 13.97
CA ARG A 123 3.20 -1.50 12.93
C ARG A 123 4.43 -1.08 12.10
N GLY A 124 4.59 0.21 11.82
CA GLY A 124 5.65 0.71 10.93
C GLY A 124 7.00 0.95 11.60
N VAL A 125 7.01 1.33 12.87
CA VAL A 125 8.26 1.69 13.60
C VAL A 125 8.32 1.12 15.01
N GLY A 126 7.27 0.48 15.53
CA GLY A 126 7.24 0.00 16.91
C GLY A 126 8.29 -1.07 17.20
N ASP A 127 8.67 -1.85 16.19
CA ASP A 127 9.74 -2.85 16.29
C ASP A 127 11.15 -2.24 16.36
N MET A 128 11.28 -0.94 16.08
CA MET A 128 12.50 -0.17 16.27
C MET A 128 12.70 0.28 17.72
N PHE A 129 11.72 0.07 18.60
CA PHE A 129 11.79 0.47 20.01
C PHE A 129 11.61 -0.73 20.93
N ASP A 130 12.32 -0.73 22.05
CA ASP A 130 12.14 -1.74 23.10
C ASP A 130 10.92 -1.43 23.96
N SER A 131 10.62 -2.30 24.93
CA SER A 131 9.49 -2.10 25.85
C SER A 131 9.62 -0.88 26.76
N ASN A 132 10.81 -0.27 26.85
CA ASN A 132 11.06 0.97 27.59
C ASN A 132 10.94 2.22 26.69
N GLY A 133 10.70 2.04 25.39
CA GLY A 133 10.66 3.11 24.39
C GLY A 133 12.03 3.54 23.90
N ASP A 134 13.09 2.76 24.18
CA ASP A 134 14.44 3.04 23.70
C ASP A 134 14.63 2.49 22.29
N PHE A 135 15.27 3.27 21.42
CA PHE A 135 15.56 2.85 20.05
C PHE A 135 16.53 1.66 20.03
N ILE A 136 16.11 0.56 19.42
CA ILE A 136 16.90 -0.66 19.24
C ILE A 136 17.83 -0.45 18.03
N TYR A 137 19.07 -0.06 18.31
CA TYR A 137 20.13 -0.07 17.29
C TYR A 137 20.54 -1.53 17.02
N LYS A 138 20.34 -2.02 15.79
CA LYS A 138 20.90 -3.31 15.32
C LYS A 138 22.30 -3.13 14.75
#